data_AF-A0A972HTJ5-F1
#
_entry.id   AF-A0A972HTJ5-F1
#
_cell.length_a   1.000
_cell.length_b   1.000
_cell.length_c   1.000
_cell.angle_alpha   90.00
_cell.angle_beta   90.00
_cell.angle_gamma   90.00
#
_symmetry.space_group_name_H-M   'P 1'
#
loop_
_entity.id
_entity.type
_entity.pdbx_description
1 polymer ?
#
loop_
_entity_poly.entity_id
_entity_poly.type
_entity_poly.pdbx_seq_one_letter_code
_entity_poly.pdbx_strand_id
1 'polypeptide(L)'
;MMVRSELKAFLSPIIKSGIVLTVLCQLASLIIIGWSPHFLYGIVLGACISIVNLNFLSFTVTMTLNGRFGPFISVTGYIVRLLIYGGAFFVSYNTSLTSGIATIIGYIIFKVAIYYSYGFKPGFASRSYKNVKLNDLDNDEWSKRRKKREG
;
A
#
# COMPACT_ATOMS: atom_id res chain seq x y z
N MET A 1 6.10 -20.89 -7.91
CA MET A 1 6.03 -19.79 -8.89
C MET A 1 4.68 -19.04 -8.88
N MET A 2 3.57 -19.70 -8.50
CA MET A 2 2.20 -19.14 -8.48
C MET A 2 1.96 -17.99 -7.47
N VAL A 3 2.63 -17.99 -6.31
CA VAL A 3 2.46 -16.96 -5.26
C VAL A 3 2.87 -15.56 -5.72
N ARG A 4 3.95 -15.44 -6.51
CA ARG A 4 4.50 -14.15 -6.92
C ARG A 4 3.63 -13.45 -7.98
N SER A 5 3.02 -14.20 -8.89
CA SER A 5 2.11 -13.64 -9.89
C SER A 5 0.79 -13.19 -9.26
N GLU A 6 0.23 -13.96 -8.32
CA GLU A 6 -1.00 -13.58 -7.63
C GLU A 6 -0.80 -12.37 -6.70
N LEU A 7 0.34 -12.28 -6.00
CA LEU A 7 0.63 -11.08 -5.20
C LEU A 7 0.81 -9.83 -6.07
N LYS A 8 1.47 -9.94 -7.22
CA LYS A 8 1.59 -8.81 -8.15
C LYS A 8 0.23 -8.34 -8.67
N ALA A 9 -0.66 -9.28 -9.00
CA ALA A 9 -2.03 -8.96 -9.41
C ALA A 9 -2.79 -8.22 -8.29
N PHE A 10 -2.64 -8.65 -7.03
CA PHE A 10 -3.25 -7.99 -5.87
C PHE A 10 -2.70 -6.58 -5.59
N LEU A 11 -1.39 -6.37 -5.78
CA LEU A 11 -0.70 -5.11 -5.49
C LEU A 11 -0.94 -4.03 -6.54
N SER A 12 -1.09 -4.42 -7.81
CA SER A 12 -1.31 -3.50 -8.93
C SER A 12 -2.46 -2.49 -8.70
N PRO A 13 -3.69 -2.91 -8.33
CA PRO A 13 -4.79 -1.98 -8.07
C PRO A 13 -4.55 -1.09 -6.85
N ILE A 14 -3.83 -1.58 -5.82
CA ILE A 14 -3.46 -0.78 -4.63
C ILE A 14 -2.49 0.31 -5.00
N ILE A 15 -1.49 0.00 -5.84
CA ILE A 15 -0.52 0.99 -6.29
C ILE A 15 -1.22 2.04 -7.13
N LYS A 16 -2.13 1.63 -8.02
CA LYS A 16 -2.91 2.56 -8.84
C LYS A 16 -3.80 3.48 -8.00
N SER A 17 -4.54 2.94 -7.03
CA SER A 17 -5.39 3.75 -6.14
C SER A 17 -4.57 4.63 -5.20
N GLY A 18 -3.42 4.15 -4.73
CA GLY A 18 -2.45 4.94 -3.96
C GLY A 18 -1.93 6.14 -4.74
N ILE A 19 -1.51 5.95 -5.99
CA ILE A 19 -1.05 7.06 -6.86
C ILE A 19 -2.15 8.10 -7.08
N VAL A 20 -3.38 7.66 -7.36
CA VAL A 20 -4.53 8.58 -7.52
C VAL A 20 -4.76 9.37 -6.25
N LEU A 21 -4.73 8.72 -5.08
CA LEU A 21 -4.94 9.37 -3.80
C LEU A 21 -3.78 10.32 -3.44
N THR A 22 -2.55 10.01 -3.83
CA THR A 22 -1.39 10.91 -3.75
C THR A 22 -1.61 12.18 -4.57
N VAL A 23 -2.07 12.07 -5.81
CA VAL A 23 -2.36 13.22 -6.68
C VAL A 23 -3.50 14.07 -6.09
N LEU A 24 -4.57 13.43 -5.60
CA LEU A 24 -5.67 14.14 -4.93
C LEU A 24 -5.22 14.87 -3.68
N CYS A 25 -4.36 14.26 -2.87
CA CYS A 25 -3.82 14.88 -1.67
C CYS A 25 -2.92 16.09 -2.00
N GLN A 26 -2.13 15.99 -3.07
CA GLN A 26 -1.34 17.12 -3.57
C GLN A 26 -2.24 18.25 -4.08
N LEU A 27 -3.30 17.94 -4.83
CA LEU A 27 -4.28 18.94 -5.28
C LEU A 27 -4.99 19.62 -4.11
N ALA A 28 -5.39 18.86 -3.09
CA ALA A 28 -5.99 19.40 -1.88
C ALA A 28 -5.01 20.30 -1.11
N SER A 29 -3.72 19.95 -1.05
CA SER A 29 -2.73 20.78 -0.38
C SER A 29 -2.49 22.10 -1.12
N LEU A 30 -2.58 22.11 -2.45
CA LEU A 30 -2.45 23.35 -3.24
C LEU A 30 -3.53 24.36 -2.89
N ILE A 31 -4.75 23.90 -2.57
CA ILE A 31 -5.88 24.76 -2.20
C ILE A 31 -5.70 25.31 -0.78
N ILE A 32 -5.18 24.51 0.16
CA ILE A 32 -5.11 24.86 1.59
C ILE A 32 -3.82 25.62 1.94
N ILE A 33 -2.68 25.11 1.50
CA ILE A 33 -1.33 25.55 1.92
C ILE A 33 -0.67 26.41 0.83
N GLY A 34 -1.13 26.31 -0.42
CA GLY A 34 -0.47 26.91 -1.58
C GLY A 34 0.65 26.03 -2.14
N TRP A 35 1.39 26.55 -3.12
CA TRP A 35 2.49 25.81 -3.75
C TRP A 35 3.72 25.79 -2.84
N SER A 36 3.95 24.65 -2.17
CA SER A 36 5.15 24.43 -1.35
C SER A 36 5.98 23.25 -1.92
N PRO A 37 7.21 23.50 -2.41
CA PRO A 37 8.06 22.45 -2.96
C PRO A 37 8.47 21.41 -1.91
N HIS A 38 8.60 21.82 -0.64
CA HIS A 38 8.93 20.91 0.46
C HIS A 38 7.79 19.94 0.79
N PHE A 39 6.54 20.39 0.67
CA PHE A 39 5.38 19.52 0.87
C PHE A 39 5.27 18.47 -0.24
N LEU A 40 5.46 18.87 -1.50
CA LEU A 40 5.51 17.96 -2.64
C LEU A 40 6.61 16.90 -2.45
N TYR A 41 7.81 17.34 -2.06
CA TYR A 41 8.93 16.43 -1.82
C TYR A 41 8.58 15.38 -0.75
N GLY A 42 8.02 15.79 0.38
CA GLY A 42 7.62 14.87 1.45
C GLY A 42 6.53 13.88 1.01
N ILE A 43 5.49 14.35 0.31
CA ILE A 43 4.42 13.46 -0.18
C ILE A 43 4.98 12.42 -1.17
N VAL A 44 5.78 12.86 -2.13
CA VAL A 44 6.36 11.98 -3.16
C VAL A 44 7.32 10.98 -2.52
N LEU A 45 8.20 11.43 -1.62
CA LEU A 45 9.11 10.56 -0.87
C LEU A 45 8.33 9.51 -0.06
N GLY A 46 7.30 9.94 0.68
CA GLY A 46 6.44 9.05 1.46
C GLY A 46 5.70 8.02 0.60
N ALA A 47 5.21 8.43 -0.57
CA ALA A 47 4.57 7.55 -1.54
C ALA A 47 5.55 6.52 -2.13
N CYS A 48 6.72 6.96 -2.59
CA CYS A 48 7.77 6.09 -3.14
C CYS A 48 8.19 5.03 -2.12
N ILE A 49 8.47 5.44 -0.89
CA ILE A 49 8.87 4.53 0.18
C ILE A 49 7.75 3.55 0.53
N SER A 50 6.49 3.98 0.49
CA SER A 50 5.35 3.08 0.69
C SER A 50 5.24 2.02 -0.41
N ILE A 51 5.48 2.38 -1.68
CA ILE A 51 5.50 1.42 -2.80
C ILE A 51 6.65 0.41 -2.62
N VAL A 52 7.86 0.89 -2.32
CA VAL A 52 9.02 0.04 -2.05
C VAL A 52 8.71 -0.92 -0.90
N ASN A 53 8.09 -0.41 0.17
CA ASN A 53 7.73 -1.20 1.32
C ASN A 53 6.67 -2.27 1.01
N LEU A 54 5.72 -1.96 0.14
CA LEU A 54 4.68 -2.89 -0.32
C LEU A 54 5.29 -4.04 -1.15
N ASN A 55 6.24 -3.71 -2.03
CA ASN A 55 7.00 -4.69 -2.80
C ASN A 55 7.90 -5.55 -1.91
N PHE A 56 8.52 -4.95 -0.90
CA PHE A 56 9.33 -5.68 0.06
C PHE A 56 8.48 -6.64 0.89
N LEU A 57 7.30 -6.21 1.36
CA LEU A 57 6.34 -7.08 2.03
C LEU A 57 5.95 -8.27 1.15
N SER A 58 5.70 -8.03 -0.14
CA SER A 58 5.38 -9.10 -1.10
C SER A 58 6.48 -10.15 -1.21
N PHE A 59 7.72 -9.68 -1.24
CA PHE A 59 8.89 -10.53 -1.25
C PHE A 59 9.03 -11.31 0.06
N THR A 60 8.93 -10.65 1.22
CA THR A 60 9.00 -11.30 2.54
C THR A 60 7.92 -12.38 2.68
N VAL A 61 6.67 -12.11 2.30
CA VAL A 61 5.57 -13.08 2.36
C VAL A 61 5.86 -14.29 1.47
N THR A 62 6.37 -14.07 0.25
CA THR A 62 6.73 -15.16 -0.66
C THR A 62 7.85 -16.02 -0.08
N MET A 63 8.85 -15.43 0.55
CA MET A 63 9.94 -16.15 1.21
C MET A 63 9.47 -16.88 2.47
N THR A 64 8.57 -16.27 3.25
CA THR A 64 8.02 -16.87 4.46
C THR A 64 7.14 -18.09 4.16
N LEU A 65 6.32 -18.03 3.12
CA LEU A 65 5.43 -19.13 2.75
C LEU A 65 6.15 -20.31 2.07
N ASN A 66 7.27 -20.05 1.39
CA ASN A 66 8.04 -21.10 0.70
C ASN A 66 9.23 -21.64 1.53
N GLY A 67 9.57 -21.00 2.65
CA GLY A 67 10.77 -21.27 3.42
C GLY A 67 10.50 -21.97 4.76
N ARG A 68 11.42 -22.85 5.17
CA ARG A 68 11.39 -23.55 6.47
C ARG A 68 11.57 -22.59 7.67
N PHE A 69 12.10 -21.38 7.46
CA PHE A 69 12.37 -20.34 8.47
C PHE A 69 11.37 -19.17 8.39
N GLY A 70 10.12 -19.44 8.02
CA GLY A 70 9.11 -18.41 7.78
C GLY A 70 8.96 -17.31 8.85
N PRO A 71 8.90 -17.64 10.16
CA PRO A 71 8.77 -16.65 11.22
C PRO A 71 9.96 -15.70 11.32
N PHE A 72 11.19 -16.21 11.23
CA PHE A 72 12.41 -15.39 11.30
C PHE A 72 12.52 -14.42 10.12
N ILE A 73 12.16 -14.88 8.92
CA ILE A 73 12.13 -14.04 7.71
C ILE A 73 11.08 -12.92 7.84
N SER A 74 9.94 -13.22 8.47
CA SER A 74 8.88 -12.23 8.71
C SER A 74 9.33 -11.15 9.71
N VAL A 75 9.95 -11.54 10.83
CA VAL A 75 10.44 -10.60 11.85
C VAL A 75 11.55 -9.71 11.30
N THR A 76 12.56 -10.30 10.66
CA THR A 76 13.66 -9.55 10.04
C THR A 76 13.15 -8.62 8.94
N GLY A 77 12.23 -9.12 8.10
CA GLY A 77 11.55 -8.30 7.11
C GLY A 77 10.83 -7.11 7.74
N TYR A 78 10.11 -7.31 8.84
CA TYR A 78 9.42 -6.23 9.55
C TYR A 78 10.38 -5.16 10.10
N ILE A 79 11.52 -5.58 10.69
CA ILE A 79 12.55 -4.66 11.20
C ILE A 79 13.12 -3.80 10.06
N VAL A 80 13.48 -4.43 8.93
CA VAL A 80 14.01 -3.70 7.76
C VAL A 80 12.99 -2.68 7.24
N ARG A 81 11.71 -3.03 7.20
CA ARG A 81 10.63 -2.11 6.78
C ARG A 81 10.48 -0.91 7.72
N LEU A 82 10.62 -1.12 9.02
CA LEU A 82 10.62 -0.03 10.01
C LEU A 82 11.81 0.90 9.81
N LEU A 83 13.01 0.36 9.57
CA LEU A 83 14.20 1.16 9.29
C LEU A 83 14.05 1.98 8.01
N ILE A 84 13.45 1.42 6.96
CA ILE A 84 13.17 2.15 5.72
C ILE A 84 12.21 3.33 5.97
N TYR A 85 11.12 3.10 6.70
CA TYR A 85 10.18 4.18 7.04
C TYR A 85 10.80 5.25 7.94
N GLY A 86 11.53 4.82 8.97
CA GLY A 86 12.22 5.71 9.91
C GLY A 86 13.30 6.53 9.21
N GLY A 87 14.12 5.92 8.35
CA GLY A 87 15.17 6.60 7.61
C GLY A 87 14.63 7.65 6.65
N ALA A 88 13.59 7.32 5.88
CA ALA A 88 12.96 8.30 4.99
C ALA A 88 12.26 9.43 5.74
N PHE A 89 11.64 9.14 6.89
CA PHE A 89 11.08 10.17 7.76
C PHE A 89 12.17 11.08 8.34
N PHE A 90 13.29 10.52 8.79
CA PHE A 90 14.42 11.29 9.32
C PHE A 90 15.02 12.25 8.28
N VAL A 91 15.25 11.77 7.05
CA VAL A 91 15.72 12.62 5.94
C VAL A 91 14.73 13.75 5.65
N SER A 92 13.44 13.42 5.61
CA SER A 92 12.40 14.42 5.36
C SER A 92 12.27 15.44 6.49
N TYR A 93 12.36 15.01 7.74
CA TYR A 93 12.24 15.88 8.91
C TYR A 93 13.42 16.87 8.99
N ASN A 94 14.63 16.41 8.66
CA ASN A 94 15.81 17.28 8.57
C ASN A 94 15.74 18.30 7.43
N THR A 95 14.92 18.04 6.40
CA THR A 95 14.72 19.00 5.30
C THR A 95 13.75 20.10 5.71
N SER A 96 12.57 19.73 6.22
CA SER A 96 11.64 20.68 6.81
C SER A 96 10.55 19.95 7.60
N LEU A 97 9.96 20.66 8.59
CA LEU A 97 8.82 20.14 9.35
C LEU A 97 7.61 19.88 8.46
N THR A 98 7.39 20.72 7.43
CA THR A 98 6.33 20.53 6.42
C THR A 98 6.54 19.28 5.57
N SER A 99 7.79 18.99 5.18
CA SER A 99 8.14 17.78 4.45
C SER A 99 7.94 16.54 5.34
N GLY A 100 8.32 16.59 6.62
CA GLY A 100 8.11 15.50 7.58
C GLY A 100 6.64 15.10 7.70
N ILE A 101 5.75 16.09 7.88
CA ILE A 101 4.30 15.85 7.94
C ILE A 101 3.78 15.28 6.61
N ALA A 102 4.21 15.85 5.48
CA ALA A 102 3.86 15.36 4.15
C ALA A 102 4.29 13.90 3.91
N THR A 103 5.44 13.49 4.44
CA THR A 103 5.93 12.11 4.37
C THR A 103 5.05 11.15 5.16
N ILE A 104 4.62 11.54 6.36
CA ILE A 104 3.65 10.74 7.15
C ILE A 104 2.34 10.59 6.39
N ILE A 105 1.84 11.66 5.78
CA ILE A 105 0.64 11.61 4.94
C ILE A 105 0.84 10.63 3.78
N GLY A 106 1.99 10.68 3.10
CA GLY A 106 2.37 9.72 2.06
C GLY A 106 2.34 8.26 2.54
N TYR A 107 2.79 7.99 3.77
CA TYR A 107 2.70 6.65 4.37
C TYR A 107 1.27 6.19 4.64
N ILE A 108 0.41 7.10 5.08
CA ILE A 108 -0.99 6.80 5.41
C ILE A 108 -1.81 6.58 4.15
N ILE A 109 -1.58 7.35 3.08
CA ILE A 109 -2.31 7.26 1.79
C ILE A 109 -2.35 5.83 1.27
N PHE A 110 -1.21 5.13 1.28
CA PHE A 110 -1.17 3.75 0.79
C PHE A 110 -1.90 2.76 1.71
N LYS A 111 -1.92 3.01 3.03
CA LYS A 111 -2.74 2.20 3.94
C LYS A 111 -4.23 2.41 3.67
N VAL A 112 -4.65 3.66 3.48
CA VAL A 112 -6.03 4.01 3.12
C VAL A 112 -6.41 3.38 1.77
N ALA A 113 -5.51 3.40 0.79
CA ALA A 113 -5.72 2.75 -0.51
C ALA A 113 -5.94 1.23 -0.38
N ILE A 114 -5.22 0.56 0.53
CA ILE A 114 -5.45 -0.86 0.86
C ILE A 114 -6.84 -1.06 1.48
N TYR A 115 -7.19 -0.25 2.48
CA TYR A 115 -8.52 -0.33 3.13
C TYR A 115 -9.66 -0.05 2.15
N TYR A 116 -9.51 0.92 1.25
CA TYR A 116 -10.50 1.23 0.24
C TYR A 116 -10.65 0.09 -0.78
N SER A 117 -9.53 -0.49 -1.24
CA SER A 117 -9.56 -1.53 -2.27
C SER A 117 -10.07 -2.88 -1.74
N TYR A 118 -9.76 -3.21 -0.47
CA TYR A 118 -10.04 -4.55 0.07
C TYR A 118 -10.66 -4.57 1.47
N GLY A 119 -10.46 -3.54 2.29
CA GLY A 119 -10.92 -3.49 3.68
C GLY A 119 -12.44 -3.34 3.86
N PHE A 120 -13.12 -2.63 2.95
CA PHE A 120 -14.59 -2.44 3.00
C PHE A 120 -15.39 -3.50 2.24
N LYS A 121 -14.75 -4.56 1.70
CA LYS A 121 -15.48 -5.67 1.06
C LYS A 121 -16.22 -6.49 2.13
N PRO A 122 -17.57 -6.52 2.14
CA PRO A 122 -18.32 -7.35 3.07
C PRO A 122 -18.04 -8.83 2.77
N GLY A 123 -17.35 -9.52 3.68
CA GLY A 123 -16.94 -10.92 3.51
C GLY A 123 -15.46 -11.20 3.79
N PHE A 124 -14.60 -10.17 3.89
CA PHE A 124 -13.17 -10.35 4.17
C PHE A 124 -12.88 -10.95 5.55
N ALA A 125 -13.73 -10.62 6.55
CA ALA A 125 -13.61 -11.15 7.91
C ALA A 125 -14.42 -12.44 8.16
N SER A 126 -15.38 -12.78 7.30
CA SER A 126 -16.33 -13.88 7.53
C SER A 126 -16.15 -15.10 6.61
N ARG A 127 -15.23 -15.06 5.64
CA ARG A 127 -14.96 -16.18 4.74
C ARG A 127 -13.74 -16.97 5.20
N SER A 128 -13.91 -18.28 5.38
CA SER A 128 -12.80 -19.22 5.52
C SER A 128 -12.17 -19.43 4.14
N TYR A 129 -11.05 -18.76 3.87
CA TYR A 129 -10.31 -18.83 2.60
C TYR A 129 -9.49 -20.12 2.45
N LYS A 130 -10.04 -21.26 2.88
CA LYS A 130 -9.42 -22.57 2.69
C LYS A 130 -9.59 -22.94 1.21
N ASN A 131 -8.51 -22.85 0.42
CA ASN A 131 -8.43 -23.15 -1.03
C ASN A 131 -8.89 -22.06 -2.03
N VAL A 132 -8.96 -20.78 -1.65
CA VAL A 132 -9.29 -19.69 -2.60
C VAL A 132 -8.00 -19.06 -3.13
N LYS A 133 -7.84 -18.98 -4.46
CA LYS A 133 -6.71 -18.31 -5.12
C LYS A 133 -6.84 -16.79 -4.95
N LEU A 134 -5.74 -16.06 -4.78
CA LEU A 134 -5.79 -14.59 -4.60
C LEU A 134 -6.43 -13.88 -5.82
N ASN A 135 -6.32 -14.48 -7.01
CA ASN A 135 -6.96 -13.98 -8.22
C ASN A 135 -8.49 -14.10 -8.23
N ASP A 136 -9.09 -14.96 -7.40
CA ASP A 136 -10.55 -15.08 -7.30
C ASP A 136 -11.17 -14.01 -6.39
N LEU A 137 -10.34 -13.28 -5.61
CA LEU A 137 -10.79 -12.13 -4.82
C LEU A 137 -11.22 -10.95 -5.69
N ASP A 138 -10.79 -10.88 -6.96
CA ASP A 138 -11.29 -9.87 -7.91
C ASP A 138 -12.55 -10.34 -8.67
N ASN A 139 -12.78 -11.66 -8.70
CA ASN A 139 -13.97 -12.31 -9.30
C ASN A 139 -15.10 -12.54 -8.29
N ASP A 140 -15.14 -11.78 -7.21
CA ASP A 140 -16.20 -11.83 -6.21
C ASP A 140 -17.57 -11.59 -6.85
N GLU A 141 -18.63 -12.18 -6.27
CA GLU A 141 -20.04 -11.94 -6.64
C GLU A 141 -20.39 -10.44 -6.76
N TRP A 142 -19.62 -9.56 -6.14
CA TRP A 142 -19.77 -8.11 -6.23
C TRP A 142 -19.40 -7.53 -7.60
N SER A 143 -18.35 -8.05 -8.27
CA SER A 143 -18.02 -7.69 -9.66
C SER A 143 -19.15 -8.09 -10.61
N LYS A 144 -19.77 -9.24 -10.35
CA LYS A 144 -20.96 -9.74 -11.06
C LYS A 144 -22.20 -8.89 -10.75
N ARG A 145 -22.41 -8.45 -9.50
CA ARG A 145 -23.52 -7.55 -9.12
C ARG A 145 -23.36 -6.14 -9.69
N ARG A 146 -22.13 -5.62 -9.81
CA ARG A 146 -21.85 -4.31 -10.41
C ARG A 146 -22.15 -4.31 -11.91
N LYS A 147 -21.68 -5.34 -12.64
CA LYS A 147 -22.05 -5.57 -14.05
C LYS A 147 -23.56 -5.75 -14.28
N LYS A 148 -24.28 -6.32 -13.31
CA LYS A 148 -25.74 -6.50 -13.37
C LYS A 148 -26.54 -5.23 -13.02
N ARG A 149 -25.90 -4.19 -12.47
CA ARG A 149 -26.51 -2.87 -12.22
C ARG A 149 -26.17 -1.85 -13.31
N GLU A 150 -25.13 -2.11 -14.09
CA GLU A 150 -24.63 -1.26 -15.18
C GLU A 150 -25.06 -1.75 -16.59
N GLY A 151 -25.81 -2.85 -16.68
CA GLY A 151 -26.46 -3.34 -17.89
C GLY A 151 -27.95 -3.55 -17.66
#